data_AF-A0A357BUT0-F1
#
_entry.id   AF-A0A357BUT0-F1
#
_cell.length_a   1.000
_cell.length_b   1.000
_cell.length_c   1.000
_cell.angle_alpha   90.00
_cell.angle_beta   90.00
_cell.angle_gamma   90.00
#
_symmetry.space_group_name_H-M   'P 1'
#
loop_
_entity.id
_entity.type
_entity.pdbx_description
1 polymer ?
#
loop_
_entity_poly.entity_id
_entity_poly.type
_entity_poly.pdbx_seq_one_letter_code
_entity_poly.pdbx_strand_id
1 'polypeptide(L)' 'MFLAKIGLVLNILGTLMVALSFGKNLEEAHQLDKKGREIYLASFLRPKLFYCGLTIIIIGFILQVMA' A
#
# COMPACT_ATOMS: atom_id res chain seq x y z
N MET A 1 16.05 0.46 20.93
CA MET A 1 14.97 -0.53 21.24
C MET A 1 13.52 0.03 21.18
N PHE A 2 13.13 1.07 21.93
CA PHE A 2 11.76 1.62 21.88
C PHE A 2 11.46 2.30 20.54
N LEU A 3 12.41 3.10 20.04
CA LEU A 3 12.31 3.80 18.76
C LEU A 3 12.17 2.83 17.57
N ALA A 4 12.83 1.67 17.63
CA ALA A 4 12.69 0.60 16.64
C ALA A 4 11.27 -0.02 16.62
N LYS A 5 10.62 -0.14 17.79
CA LYS A 5 9.22 -0.62 17.86
C LYS A 5 8.26 0.39 17.24
N ILE A 6 8.48 1.69 17.44
CA ILE A 6 7.70 2.75 16.78
C ILE A 6 7.91 2.69 15.27
N GLY A 7 9.15 2.55 14.81
CA GLY A 7 9.46 2.39 13.38
C GLY A 7 8.73 1.20 12.75
N LEU A 8 8.72 0.06 13.43
CA LEU A 8 7.97 -1.14 13.00
C LEU A 8 6.47 -0.85 12.86
N VAL A 9 5.84 -0.20 13.85
CA VAL A 9 4.41 0.12 13.82
C VAL A 9 4.08 1.07 12.66
N LEU A 10 4.90 2.10 12.45
CA LEU A 10 4.73 3.01 11.32
C LEU A 10 4.84 2.27 9.99
N ASN A 11 5.84 1.40 9.84
CA ASN A 11 6.00 0.60 8.62
C ASN A 11 4.76 -0.27 8.34
N ILE A 12 4.21 -0.95 9.36
CA ILE A 12 2.98 -1.74 9.22
C ILE A 12 1.81 -0.85 8.77
N LEU A 13 1.60 0.30 9.42
CA LEU A 13 0.52 1.23 9.07
C LEU A 13 0.69 1.78 7.65
N GLY A 14 1.90 2.18 7.28
CA GLY A 14 2.21 2.69 5.96
C GLY A 14 2.00 1.65 4.87
N THR A 15 2.40 0.39 5.09
CA THR A 15 2.14 -0.72 4.16
C THR A 15 0.64 -0.98 3.99
N LEU A 16 -0.14 -0.96 5.09
CA LEU A 16 -1.59 -1.10 5.01
C LEU A 16 -2.22 0.04 4.20
N MET A 17 -1.78 1.28 4.39
CA MET A 17 -2.28 2.42 3.62
C MET A 17 -1.91 2.32 2.14
N VAL A 18 -0.70 1.86 1.81
CA VAL A 18 -0.30 1.59 0.42
C VAL A 18 -1.19 0.49 -0.16
N ALA A 19 -1.40 -0.63 0.54
CA ALA A 19 -2.26 -1.72 0.07
C ALA A 19 -3.70 -1.25 -0.19
N LEU A 20 -4.28 -0.48 0.73
CA LEU A 20 -5.62 0.08 0.61
C LEU A 20 -5.74 1.21 -0.42
N SER A 21 -4.60 1.73 -0.92
CA SER A 21 -4.62 2.71 -2.00
C SER A 21 -4.90 2.06 -3.36
N PHE A 22 -4.67 0.76 -3.46
CA PHE A 22 -5.03 -0.08 -4.59
C PHE A 22 -6.31 -0.85 -4.29
N GLY A 23 -7.11 -1.10 -5.31
CA GLY A 23 -8.30 -1.92 -5.17
C GLY A 23 -8.88 -2.29 -6.53
N LYS A 24 -10.02 -2.98 -6.52
CA LYS A 24 -10.76 -3.24 -7.75
C LYS A 24 -11.49 -1.97 -8.16
N ASN A 25 -11.14 -1.41 -9.31
CA ASN A 25 -12.13 -0.67 -10.08
C ASN A 25 -13.07 -1.72 -10.67
N LEU A 26 -14.32 -1.72 -10.21
CA LEU A 26 -15.38 -2.51 -10.83
C LEU A 26 -15.79 -1.94 -12.20
N GLU A 27 -15.43 -0.68 -12.47
CA GLU A 27 -15.89 0.07 -13.64
C GLU A 27 -14.88 0.15 -14.79
N GLU A 28 -13.57 -0.03 -14.55
CA GLU A 28 -12.55 0.26 -15.57
C GLU A 28 -11.41 -0.78 -15.56
N ALA A 29 -11.21 -1.43 -16.71
CA ALA A 29 -10.16 -2.41 -17.05
C ALA A 29 -10.29 -3.82 -16.41
N HIS A 30 -11.20 -4.63 -16.97
CA HIS A 30 -11.18 -6.08 -16.85
C HIS A 30 -10.54 -6.70 -18.10
N GLN A 31 -9.66 -7.70 -17.91
CA GLN A 31 -9.11 -8.50 -19.00
C GLN A 31 -9.72 -9.90 -18.93
N LEU A 32 -10.25 -10.38 -20.06
CA LEU A 32 -10.75 -11.76 -20.16
C LEU A 32 -9.57 -12.71 -20.40
N ASP A 33 -9.44 -13.70 -19.51
CA ASP A 33 -8.53 -14.84 -19.71
C ASP A 33 -9.02 -15.71 -20.90
N LYS A 34 -8.15 -16.54 -21.48
CA LYS A 34 -8.48 -17.50 -22.55
C LYS A 34 -9.60 -18.49 -22.18
N LYS A 35 -9.97 -18.54 -20.89
CA LYS A 35 -11.06 -19.36 -20.31
C LYS A 35 -12.32 -18.54 -19.99
N GLY A 36 -12.41 -17.28 -20.42
CA GLY A 36 -13.56 -16.40 -20.18
C GLY A 36 -13.69 -15.89 -18.73
N ARG A 37 -12.61 -15.97 -17.94
CA ARG A 37 -12.59 -15.45 -16.56
C ARG A 37 -12.18 -13.98 -16.56
N GLU A 38 -12.89 -13.16 -15.79
CA GLU A 38 -12.55 -11.75 -15.62
C GLU A 38 -11.38 -11.58 -14.65
N ILE A 39 -10.27 -11.06 -15.15
CA ILE A 39 -9.13 -10.63 -14.36
C ILE A 39 -9.24 -9.12 -14.18
N TYR A 40 -9.53 -8.71 -12.94
CA TYR A 40 -9.55 -7.30 -12.56
C TYR A 40 -8.12 -6.86 -12.24
N LEU A 41 -7.61 -5.89 -13.00
CA LEU A 41 -6.36 -5.24 -12.66
C LEU A 41 -6.55 -4.42 -11.39
N ALA A 42 -5.58 -4.47 -10.48
CA ALA A 42 -5.59 -3.59 -9.32
C ALA A 42 -5.41 -2.15 -9.83
N SER A 43 -6.45 -1.33 -9.67
CA SER A 43 -6.42 0.06 -10.08
C SER A 43 -5.90 0.93 -8.94
N PHE A 44 -5.18 1.97 -9.30
CA PHE A 44 -4.67 2.95 -8.35
C PHE A 44 -5.76 3.94 -7.96
N LEU A 45 -6.56 3.57 -6.96
CA LEU A 45 -7.81 4.25 -6.61
C LEU A 45 -7.59 5.52 -5.79
N ARG A 46 -6.60 5.51 -4.88
CA ARG A 46 -6.44 6.57 -3.87
C ARG A 46 -5.00 7.09 -3.84
N PRO A 47 -4.58 7.92 -4.82
CA PRO A 47 -3.22 8.44 -4.90
C PRO A 47 -2.78 9.17 -3.63
N LYS A 48 -3.67 9.95 -3.00
CA LYS A 48 -3.36 10.64 -1.74
C LYS A 48 -3.04 9.67 -0.59
N LEU A 49 -3.77 8.55 -0.52
CA LEU A 49 -3.58 7.53 0.50
C LEU A 49 -2.24 6.80 0.30
N PHE A 50 -1.88 6.55 -0.96
CA PHE A 50 -0.59 5.99 -1.33
C PHE A 50 0.57 6.87 -0.89
N TYR A 51 0.56 8.17 -1.22
CA TYR A 51 1.62 9.10 -0.83
C TYR A 51 1.74 9.23 0.69
N CYS A 52 0.62 9.27 1.42
CA CYS A 52 0.63 9.22 2.88
C CYS A 52 1.27 7.93 3.40
N GLY A 53 0.83 6.77 2.89
CA GLY A 53 1.37 5.46 3.30
C GLY A 53 2.88 5.36 3.03
N LEU A 54 3.33 5.77 1.85
CA LEU A 54 4.75 5.80 1.48
C LEU A 54 5.56 6.70 2.41
N THR A 55 5.04 7.88 2.74
CA THR A 55 5.72 8.82 3.64
C THR A 55 5.87 8.22 5.04
N ILE A 56 4.83 7.54 5.53
CA ILE A 56 4.86 6.84 6.83
C ILE A 56 5.88 5.70 6.82
N ILE A 57 6.00 4.92 5.72
CA ILE A 57 7.03 3.88 5.58
C ILE A 57 8.43 4.50 5.62
N ILE A 58 8.67 5.60 4.91
CA ILE A 58 9.98 6.26 4.91
C ILE A 58 10.36 6.71 6.32
N ILE A 59 9.43 7.36 7.03
CA ILE A 59 9.65 7.78 8.42
C ILE A 59 9.88 6.57 9.33
N GLY A 60 9.07 5.52 9.22
CA GLY A 60 9.19 4.30 10.01
C GLY A 60 10.53 3.60 9.80
N PHE A 61 11.00 3.52 8.56
CA PHE A 61 12.32 2.98 8.21
C PHE A 61 13.46 3.80 8.80
N ILE A 62 13.42 5.13 8.66
CA ILE A 62 14.43 6.03 9.25
C ILE A 62 14.50 5.83 10.77
N LEU A 63 13.35 5.81 11.46
CA LEU A 63 13.30 5.58 12.90
C LEU A 63 13.84 4.21 13.29
N GLN A 64 13.66 3.19 12.46
CA GLN A 64 14.14 1.84 12.72
C GLN A 64 15.65 1.70 12.51
N VAL A 65 16.24 2.43 11.56
CA VAL A 65 17.70 2.46 11.32
C VAL A 65 18.44 3.27 12.39
N MET A 66 17.81 4.30 12.94
CA MET A 66 18.40 5.16 13.97
C MET A 66 18.33 4.58 15.41
N ALA A 67 17.70 3.42 15.60
CA ALA A 67 17.23 2.91 16.91
C ALA A 67 17.91 1.64 17.44
#